data_AF-W9B8S2-F1
#
_entry.id   AF-W9B8S2-F1
#
_cell.length_a   1.000
_cell.length_b   1.000
_cell.length_c   1.000
_cell.angle_alpha   90.00
_cell.angle_beta   90.00
_cell.angle_gamma   90.00
#
_symmetry.space_group_name_H-M   'P 1'
#
loop_
_entity.id
_entity.type
_entity.pdbx_description
1 polymer ?
#
loop_
_entity_poly.entity_id
_entity_poly.type
_entity_poly.pdbx_seq_one_letter_code
_entity_poly.pdbx_strand_id
1 'polypeptide(L)'
;MKEAAASLDCDDCDASFVATDEAYHVRQEAGWWIVDRVNDRGKRYNNTAQLSSFELLEKYLIWTWASSARQDLASGRLGADLYALGYSPDVTVHEAREGFSKIDSDAGSAVLSVVKATIFSHLMLKSVGELERLVDSA
;
A
#
# COMPACT_ATOMS: atom_id res chain seq x y z
N MET A 1 -21.41 10.41 8.84
CA MET A 1 -20.24 10.40 7.95
C MET A 1 -19.04 10.69 8.81
N LYS A 2 -18.08 9.77 8.89
CA LYS A 2 -16.75 10.12 9.39
C LYS A 2 -15.90 10.37 8.15
N GLU A 3 -15.31 11.56 8.09
CA GLU A 3 -14.60 12.10 6.93
C GLU A 3 -13.23 11.43 6.78
N ALA A 4 -12.91 11.03 5.55
CA ALA A 4 -11.56 10.80 5.11
C ALA A 4 -10.81 12.13 5.11
N ALA A 5 -9.62 12.19 5.69
CA ALA A 5 -8.79 13.39 5.71
C ALA A 5 -7.33 13.08 5.34
N ALA A 6 -6.68 14.01 4.66
CA ALA A 6 -5.25 14.02 4.43
C ALA A 6 -4.66 15.29 5.05
N SER A 7 -3.54 15.18 5.75
CA SER A 7 -2.84 16.32 6.36
C SER A 7 -1.34 16.21 6.11
N LEU A 8 -0.72 17.36 5.80
CA LEU A 8 0.73 17.53 5.82
C LEU A 8 1.24 18.09 7.15
N ASP A 9 0.32 18.52 8.03
CA ASP A 9 0.62 18.95 9.39
C ASP A 9 0.67 17.72 10.28
N CYS A 10 1.89 17.20 10.49
CA CYS A 10 2.17 16.01 11.27
C CYS A 10 3.52 16.16 11.99
N ASP A 11 3.53 15.94 13.30
CA ASP A 11 4.73 16.16 14.12
C ASP A 11 5.87 15.17 13.83
N ASP A 12 5.53 13.95 13.42
CA ASP A 12 6.48 12.85 13.22
C ASP A 12 6.42 12.18 11.84
N CYS A 13 5.73 12.83 10.89
CA CYS A 13 5.54 12.32 9.55
C CYS A 13 5.44 13.43 8.51
N ASP A 14 5.69 13.09 7.24
CA ASP A 14 5.61 14.03 6.13
C ASP A 14 4.15 14.22 5.66
N ALA A 15 3.35 13.16 5.79
CA ALA A 15 1.92 13.20 5.51
C ALA A 15 1.18 12.16 6.35
N SER A 16 -0.06 12.48 6.74
CA SER A 16 -0.98 11.56 7.37
C SER A 16 -2.27 11.45 6.56
N PHE A 17 -2.77 10.22 6.44
CA PHE A 17 -4.06 9.92 5.84
C PHE A 17 -4.90 9.21 6.88
N VAL A 18 -6.05 9.80 7.24
CA VAL A 18 -6.89 9.32 8.34
C VAL A 18 -8.24 8.89 7.79
N ALA A 19 -8.65 7.68 8.15
CA ALA A 19 -9.97 7.13 7.92
C ALA A 19 -10.60 6.69 9.25
N THR A 20 -11.84 6.20 9.20
CA THR A 20 -12.64 5.82 10.37
C THR A 20 -11.95 4.82 11.28
N ASP A 21 -11.28 3.83 10.68
CA ASP A 21 -10.80 2.62 11.34
C ASP A 21 -9.27 2.47 11.29
N GLU A 22 -8.59 3.36 10.56
CA GLU A 22 -7.14 3.36 10.44
C GLU A 22 -6.60 4.70 9.94
N ALA A 23 -5.32 4.94 10.22
CA ALA A 23 -4.56 6.01 9.63
C ALA A 23 -3.22 5.49 9.07
N TYR A 24 -2.69 6.20 8.09
CA TYR A 24 -1.40 5.93 7.46
C TYR A 24 -0.50 7.15 7.64
N HIS A 25 0.67 6.95 8.24
CA HIS A 25 1.69 8.00 8.39
C HIS A 25 2.81 7.70 7.40
N VAL A 26 3.11 8.66 6.55
CA VAL A 26 4.16 8.57 5.53
C VAL A 26 5.40 9.30 6.01
N ARG A 27 6.56 8.66 5.89
CA ARG A 27 7.87 9.23 6.22
C ARG A 27 8.87 8.95 5.12
N GLN A 28 9.86 9.82 4.92
CA GLN A 28 11.04 9.52 4.13
C GLN A 28 12.24 9.13 5.00
N GLU A 29 12.90 8.02 4.68
CA GLU A 29 14.09 7.57 5.38
C GLU A 29 15.04 6.87 4.41
N ALA A 30 16.30 7.30 4.36
CA ALA A 30 17.34 6.73 3.51
C ALA A 30 16.93 6.53 2.03
N GLY A 31 16.14 7.46 1.48
CA GLY A 31 15.66 7.41 0.09
C GLY A 31 14.42 6.53 -0.14
N TRP A 32 13.85 5.95 0.91
CA TRP A 32 12.62 5.17 0.86
C TRP A 32 11.44 5.95 1.41
N TRP A 33 10.28 5.73 0.81
CA TRP A 33 8.98 6.14 1.35
C TRP A 33 8.47 5.04 2.27
N ILE A 34 8.36 5.35 3.55
CA ILE A 34 7.91 4.43 4.60
C ILE A 34 6.47 4.75 4.95
N VAL A 35 5.65 3.72 5.06
CA VAL A 35 4.26 3.82 5.55
C VAL A 35 4.13 3.09 6.87
N ASP A 36 3.74 3.82 7.90
CA ASP A 36 3.30 3.28 9.19
C ASP A 36 1.78 3.24 9.22
N ARG A 37 1.20 2.20 9.84
CA ARG A 37 -0.25 2.05 10.00
C ARG A 37 -0.65 2.28 11.45
N VAL A 38 -1.63 3.10 11.70
CA VAL A 38 -2.27 3.29 13.00
C VAL A 38 -3.64 2.64 12.94
N ASN A 39 -3.96 1.75 13.88
CA ASN A 39 -5.30 1.14 13.93
C ASN A 39 -6.32 2.03 14.66
N ASP A 40 -7.58 1.64 14.64
CA ASP A 40 -8.72 2.22 15.37
C ASP A 40 -8.50 2.45 16.87
N ARG A 41 -7.54 1.73 17.48
CA ARG A 41 -7.15 1.86 18.89
C ARG A 41 -5.95 2.79 19.11
N GLY A 42 -5.48 3.49 18.07
CA GLY A 42 -4.31 4.37 18.14
C GLY A 42 -2.97 3.65 18.21
N LYS A 43 -2.94 2.31 18.06
CA LYS A 43 -1.68 1.56 18.04
C LYS A 43 -1.01 1.71 16.68
N ARG A 44 0.20 2.29 16.68
CA ARG A 44 1.06 2.39 15.50
C ARG A 44 1.81 1.09 15.25
N TYR A 45 1.84 0.70 13.99
CA TYR A 45 2.63 -0.38 13.42
C TYR A 45 3.60 0.24 12.43
N ASN A 46 4.88 0.21 12.77
CA ASN A 46 5.91 0.87 11.97
C ASN A 46 6.32 0.01 10.78
N ASN A 47 6.77 0.67 9.71
CA ASN A 47 7.35 0.05 8.51
C ASN A 47 6.42 -0.98 7.86
N THR A 48 5.12 -0.70 7.80
CA THR A 48 4.15 -1.60 7.17
C THR A 48 4.25 -1.63 5.64
N ALA A 49 4.87 -0.60 5.05
CA ALA A 49 5.38 -0.62 3.69
C ALA A 49 6.65 0.22 3.56
N GLN A 50 7.52 -0.13 2.62
CA GLN A 50 8.63 0.70 2.15
C GLN A 50 8.63 0.71 0.62
N LEU A 51 8.62 1.88 0.00
CA LEU A 51 8.51 2.05 -1.45
C LEU A 51 9.69 2.91 -1.94
N SER A 52 10.32 2.47 -3.02
CA SER A 52 11.53 3.14 -3.55
C SER A 52 11.24 4.45 -4.30
N SER A 53 9.98 4.72 -4.65
CA SER A 53 9.58 5.92 -5.39
C SER A 53 8.26 6.46 -4.89
N PHE A 54 8.03 7.75 -5.13
CA PHE A 54 6.76 8.39 -4.79
C PHE A 54 5.60 7.79 -5.58
N GLU A 55 5.82 7.45 -6.84
CA GLU A 55 4.80 6.81 -7.68
C GLU A 55 4.35 5.45 -7.12
N LEU A 56 5.28 4.65 -6.59
CA LEU A 56 4.93 3.40 -5.91
C LEU A 56 4.18 3.63 -4.59
N LEU A 57 4.56 4.67 -3.85
CA LEU A 57 3.82 5.10 -2.66
C LEU A 57 2.38 5.49 -3.01
N GLU A 58 2.18 6.30 -4.05
CA GLU A 58 0.86 6.73 -4.50
C GLU A 58 -0.02 5.55 -4.88
N LYS A 59 0.49 4.63 -5.72
CA LYS A 59 -0.22 3.39 -6.07
C LYS A 59 -0.57 2.56 -4.84
N TYR A 60 0.36 2.43 -3.91
CA TYR A 60 0.13 1.69 -2.66
C TYR A 60 -0.99 2.30 -1.83
N LEU A 61 -1.00 3.63 -1.69
CA LEU A 61 -2.01 4.35 -0.91
C LEU A 61 -3.39 4.29 -1.57
N ILE A 62 -3.48 4.50 -2.90
CA ILE A 62 -4.74 4.38 -3.66
C ILE A 62 -5.35 3.00 -3.45
N TRP A 63 -4.56 1.94 -3.67
CA TRP A 63 -5.02 0.56 -3.50
C TRP A 63 -5.43 0.29 -2.06
N THR A 64 -4.56 0.59 -1.10
CA THR A 64 -4.79 0.28 0.31
C THR A 64 -6.03 1.00 0.84
N TRP A 65 -6.20 2.28 0.48
CA TRP A 65 -7.38 3.04 0.86
C TRP A 65 -8.63 2.46 0.22
N ALA A 66 -8.62 2.23 -1.10
CA ALA A 66 -9.76 1.67 -1.81
C ALA A 66 -10.23 0.34 -1.21
N SER A 67 -9.31 -0.56 -0.90
CA SER A 67 -9.61 -1.84 -0.26
C SER A 67 -10.12 -1.70 1.17
N SER A 68 -9.65 -0.69 1.92
CA SER A 68 -10.12 -0.40 3.27
C SER A 68 -11.55 0.18 3.27
N ALA A 69 -11.83 1.11 2.36
CA ALA A 69 -13.12 1.76 2.25
C ALA A 69 -14.20 0.87 1.61
N ARG A 70 -13.81 -0.11 0.79
CA ARG A 70 -14.72 -0.98 0.03
C ARG A 70 -14.36 -2.45 0.18
N GLN A 71 -15.11 -3.13 1.04
CA GLN A 71 -14.87 -4.53 1.39
C GLN A 71 -15.03 -5.48 0.18
N ASP A 72 -15.92 -5.16 -0.76
CA ASP A 72 -16.10 -5.91 -2.02
C ASP A 72 -14.80 -5.95 -2.85
N LEU A 73 -14.10 -4.81 -2.96
CA LEU A 73 -12.80 -4.74 -3.64
C LEU A 73 -11.72 -5.56 -2.93
N ALA A 74 -11.67 -5.50 -1.60
CA ALA A 74 -10.72 -6.27 -0.80
C ALA A 74 -10.98 -7.78 -0.88
N SER A 75 -12.25 -8.20 -0.89
CA SER A 75 -12.63 -9.61 -0.99
C SER A 75 -12.61 -10.18 -2.41
N GLY A 76 -12.40 -9.33 -3.43
CA GLY A 76 -12.42 -9.71 -4.84
C GLY A 76 -11.23 -9.16 -5.61
N ARG A 77 -11.51 -8.38 -6.66
CA ARG A 77 -10.55 -8.04 -7.73
C ARG A 77 -9.29 -7.29 -7.31
N LEU A 78 -9.28 -6.63 -6.17
CA LEU A 78 -8.11 -5.90 -5.64
C LEU A 78 -7.51 -6.57 -4.40
N GLY A 79 -7.96 -7.77 -4.03
CA GLY A 79 -7.41 -8.50 -2.89
C GLY A 79 -7.37 -9.99 -3.14
N ALA A 80 -8.39 -10.73 -2.72
CA ALA A 80 -8.38 -12.19 -2.74
C ALA A 80 -8.11 -12.78 -4.13
N ASP A 81 -8.67 -12.19 -5.19
CA ASP A 81 -8.48 -12.67 -6.56
C ASP A 81 -7.01 -12.54 -6.99
N LEU A 82 -6.39 -11.40 -6.71
CA LEU A 82 -4.96 -11.17 -7.02
C LEU A 82 -4.04 -12.01 -6.15
N TYR A 83 -4.38 -12.19 -4.87
CA TYR A 83 -3.61 -13.05 -3.97
C TYR A 83 -3.60 -14.50 -4.46
N ALA A 84 -4.74 -15.01 -4.95
CA ALA A 84 -4.87 -16.36 -5.47
C ALA A 84 -4.01 -16.63 -6.71
N LEU A 85 -3.62 -15.59 -7.47
CA LEU A 85 -2.71 -15.70 -8.61
C LEU A 85 -1.25 -15.95 -8.19
N GLY A 86 -0.91 -15.76 -6.91
CA GLY A 86 0.49 -15.71 -6.47
C GLY A 86 1.18 -14.42 -6.92
N TYR A 87 2.52 -14.39 -6.86
CA TYR A 87 3.28 -13.23 -7.33
C TYR A 87 3.18 -13.08 -8.85
N SER A 88 3.13 -11.84 -9.32
CA SER A 88 3.27 -11.54 -10.74
C SER A 88 4.58 -12.13 -11.29
N PRO A 89 4.58 -12.71 -12.50
CA PRO A 89 5.81 -13.18 -13.15
C PRO A 89 6.76 -12.04 -13.52
N ASP A 90 6.27 -10.80 -13.53
CA ASP A 90 7.03 -9.61 -13.91
C ASP A 90 7.82 -8.98 -12.75
N VAL A 91 7.84 -9.63 -11.58
CA VAL A 91 8.62 -9.17 -10.42
C VAL A 91 9.63 -10.22 -9.97
N THR A 92 10.77 -9.76 -9.46
CA THR A 92 11.69 -10.58 -8.68
C THR A 92 11.34 -10.47 -7.20
N VAL A 93 11.33 -11.59 -6.48
CA VAL A 93 10.94 -11.65 -5.06
C VAL A 93 12.14 -12.06 -4.21
N HIS A 94 12.40 -11.30 -3.15
CA HIS A 94 13.43 -11.58 -2.16
C HIS A 94 12.83 -11.57 -0.75
N GLU A 95 13.40 -12.37 0.16
CA GLU A 95 13.11 -12.22 1.58
C GLU A 95 13.69 -10.89 2.08
N ALA A 96 12.89 -10.10 2.80
CA ALA A 96 13.34 -8.83 3.39
C ALA A 96 13.54 -8.95 4.90
N ARG A 97 12.53 -9.47 5.60
CA ARG A 97 12.53 -9.80 7.02
C ARG A 97 11.36 -10.74 7.31
N GLU A 98 11.28 -11.28 8.52
CA GLU A 98 10.21 -12.20 8.91
C GLU A 98 8.81 -11.65 8.54
N GLY A 99 8.06 -12.40 7.73
CA GLY A 99 6.73 -12.04 7.28
C GLY A 99 6.66 -10.96 6.18
N PHE A 100 7.79 -10.48 5.67
CA PHE A 100 7.88 -9.45 4.63
C PHE A 100 8.76 -9.89 3.45
N SER A 101 8.30 -9.56 2.25
CA SER A 101 9.04 -9.74 1.01
C SER A 101 9.42 -8.40 0.42
N LYS A 102 10.61 -8.34 -0.19
CA LYS A 102 10.97 -7.29 -1.15
C LYS A 102 10.59 -7.78 -2.54
N ILE A 103 9.87 -6.94 -3.29
CA ILE A 103 9.57 -7.16 -4.70
C ILE A 103 10.27 -6.08 -5.53
N ASP A 104 10.88 -6.50 -6.63
CA ASP A 104 11.66 -5.65 -7.53
C ASP A 104 11.12 -5.79 -8.96
N SER A 105 11.01 -4.66 -9.67
CA SER A 105 10.58 -4.58 -11.07
C SER A 105 11.19 -3.33 -11.74
N ASP A 106 10.91 -3.14 -13.02
CA ASP A 106 11.30 -1.92 -13.74
C ASP A 106 10.63 -0.65 -13.19
N ALA A 107 9.50 -0.78 -12.47
CA ALA A 107 8.85 0.34 -11.78
C ALA A 107 9.51 0.70 -10.42
N GLY A 108 10.52 -0.07 -10.01
CA GLY A 108 11.22 0.06 -8.74
C GLY A 108 10.92 -1.08 -7.77
N SER A 109 11.20 -0.82 -6.50
CA SER A 109 11.15 -1.79 -5.40
C SER A 109 10.11 -1.44 -4.35
N ALA A 110 9.52 -2.48 -3.74
CA ALA A 110 8.64 -2.36 -2.56
C ALA A 110 8.94 -3.45 -1.53
N VAL A 111 8.90 -3.13 -0.23
CA VAL A 111 8.97 -4.08 0.88
C VAL A 111 7.63 -4.08 1.61
N LEU A 112 6.94 -5.22 1.59
CA LEU A 112 5.57 -5.37 2.07
C LEU A 112 5.42 -6.70 2.82
N SER A 113 4.36 -6.85 3.63
CA SER A 113 4.02 -8.17 4.17
C SER A 113 3.81 -9.16 3.02
N VAL A 114 4.10 -10.45 3.21
CA VAL A 114 4.00 -11.46 2.12
C VAL A 114 2.67 -11.35 1.36
N VAL A 115 1.55 -11.24 2.07
CA VAL A 115 0.22 -11.09 1.46
C VAL A 115 0.10 -9.82 0.60
N LYS A 116 0.53 -8.67 1.15
CA LYS A 116 0.46 -7.41 0.41
C LYS A 116 1.45 -7.38 -0.76
N ALA A 117 2.62 -7.99 -0.61
CA ALA A 117 3.62 -8.11 -1.67
C ALA A 117 3.08 -8.94 -2.84
N THR A 118 2.42 -10.06 -2.56
CA THR A 118 1.76 -10.90 -3.58
C THR A 118 0.74 -10.09 -4.37
N ILE A 119 -0.17 -9.39 -3.70
CA ILE A 119 -1.21 -8.59 -4.38
C ILE A 119 -0.58 -7.41 -5.14
N PHE A 120 0.26 -6.62 -4.47
CA PHE A 120 0.81 -5.39 -5.03
C PHE A 120 1.76 -5.64 -6.20
N SER A 121 2.34 -6.84 -6.32
CA SER A 121 3.13 -7.22 -7.49
C SER A 121 2.37 -7.15 -8.81
N HIS A 122 1.03 -7.30 -8.78
CA HIS A 122 0.16 -7.13 -9.96
C HIS A 122 -0.27 -5.68 -10.21
N LEU A 123 -0.05 -4.80 -9.23
CA LEU A 123 -0.50 -3.41 -9.26
C LEU A 123 0.64 -2.42 -9.51
N MET A 124 1.85 -2.73 -9.06
CA MET A 124 2.98 -1.79 -9.09
C MET A 124 3.40 -1.36 -10.51
N LEU A 125 3.20 -2.24 -11.50
CA LEU A 125 3.48 -2.00 -12.92
C LEU A 125 2.34 -1.26 -13.64
N LYS A 126 1.15 -1.17 -13.04
CA LYS A 126 0.03 -0.41 -13.62
C LYS A 126 0.31 1.08 -13.50
N SER A 127 -0.20 1.87 -14.43
CA SER A 127 -0.26 3.32 -14.27
C SER A 127 -1.24 3.71 -13.16
N VAL A 128 -1.06 4.90 -12.57
CA VAL A 128 -2.00 5.46 -11.58
C VAL A 128 -3.43 5.52 -12.15
N GLY A 129 -3.60 6.02 -13.38
CA GLY A 129 -4.92 6.11 -14.01
C GLY A 129 -5.56 4.76 -14.37
N GLU A 130 -4.78 3.68 -14.53
CA GLU A 130 -5.34 2.32 -14.58
C GLU A 130 -5.82 1.85 -13.21
N LEU A 131 -5.05 2.15 -12.17
CA LEU A 131 -5.41 1.78 -10.81
C LEU A 131 -6.67 2.52 -10.35
N GLU A 132 -6.78 3.82 -10.61
CA GLU A 132 -7.99 4.62 -10.35
C GLU A 132 -9.21 4.02 -11.05
N ARG A 133 -9.09 3.61 -12.32
CA ARG A 133 -10.20 2.93 -13.01
C ARG A 133 -10.57 1.59 -12.37
N LEU A 134 -9.60 0.81 -11.91
CA LEU A 134 -9.85 -0.44 -11.18
C LEU A 134 -10.48 -0.21 -9.81
N VAL A 135 -10.25 0.97 -9.23
CA VAL A 135 -10.89 1.41 -7.99
C VAL A 135 -12.31 1.88 -8.33
N ASP A 136 -12.52 2.76 -9.30
CA ASP A 136 -13.81 3.40 -9.58
C ASP A 136 -14.84 2.52 -10.30
N SER A 137 -14.41 1.46 -10.99
CA SER A 137 -15.31 0.58 -11.75
C SER A 137 -16.14 -0.39 -10.89
N ALA A 138 -16.47 -0.01 -9.66
CA ALA A 138 -17.36 -0.77 -8.75
C ALA A 138 -18.63 0.05 -8.45
#